data_AF-A0A2R6KK18-F1
#
_entry.id   AF-A0A2R6KK18-F1
#
_cell.length_a   1.000
_cell.length_b   1.000
_cell.length_c   1.000
_cell.angle_alpha   90.00
_cell.angle_beta   90.00
_cell.angle_gamma   90.00
#
_symmetry.space_group_name_H-M   'P 1'
#
loop_
_entity.id
_entity.type
_entity.pdbx_description
1 polymer ?
#
loop_
_entity_poly.entity_id
_entity_poly.type
_entity_poly.pdbx_seq_one_letter_code
_entity_poly.pdbx_strand_id
1 'polypeptide(L)'
;MTDTDPIQTAFEFQRTAVEQTQQATHDAVEAQKALVETFANSVEPVAALQARTNDMSQQAAHASLDALEASMPEDAADLDELRQAVDDGFESVDDMQADAWESFGEMLDESVAAFDEAADNYTAAVDTTFDTFLDAHEQVEDSVEDVAEDIDVAAD
;
A
#
# COMPACT_ATOMS: atom_id res chain seq x y z
N MET A 1 -0.66 36.36 38.58
CA MET A 1 -1.32 36.63 37.29
C MET A 1 -0.56 37.81 36.71
N THR A 2 0.33 37.66 35.76
CA THR A 2 0.41 36.67 34.69
C THR A 2 1.77 36.90 34.06
N ASP A 3 2.68 35.94 34.09
CA ASP A 3 3.82 35.91 33.17
C ASP A 3 4.11 34.43 32.98
N THR A 4 3.42 33.81 32.02
CA THR A 4 4.01 32.67 31.35
C THR A 4 5.31 33.21 30.77
N ASP A 5 6.44 32.74 31.29
CA ASP A 5 7.74 33.24 30.86
C ASP A 5 7.81 33.11 29.32
N PRO A 6 8.16 34.18 28.58
CA PRO A 6 8.32 34.10 27.13
C PRO A 6 9.28 32.97 26.70
N ILE A 7 10.18 32.53 27.58
CA ILE A 7 11.05 31.36 27.39
C ILE A 7 10.23 30.06 27.42
N GLN A 8 9.41 29.84 28.45
CA GLN A 8 8.55 28.65 28.56
C GLN A 8 7.55 28.56 27.40
N THR A 9 6.98 29.70 26.99
CA THR A 9 6.09 29.77 25.80
C THR A 9 6.81 29.32 24.52
N ALA A 10 8.10 29.64 24.37
CA ALA A 10 8.89 29.23 23.22
C ALA A 10 9.19 27.73 23.23
N PHE A 11 9.47 27.14 24.39
CA PHE A 11 9.65 25.68 24.54
C PHE A 11 8.36 24.91 24.27
N GLU A 12 7.22 25.36 24.79
CA GLU A 12 5.91 24.77 24.49
C GLU A 12 5.59 24.78 22.98
N PHE A 13 5.91 25.89 22.30
CA PHE A 13 5.75 25.98 20.85
C PHE A 13 6.65 24.99 20.11
N GLN A 14 7.92 24.87 20.51
CA GLN A 14 8.87 23.91 19.93
C GLN A 14 8.38 22.47 20.11
N ARG A 15 7.96 22.11 21.33
CA ARG A 15 7.37 20.79 21.64
C ARG A 15 6.18 20.50 20.74
N THR A 16 5.24 21.43 20.64
CA THR A 16 4.05 21.31 19.80
C THR A 16 4.39 21.15 18.32
N ALA A 17 5.43 21.84 17.82
CA ALA A 17 5.87 21.72 16.42
C ALA A 17 6.53 20.36 16.14
N VAL A 18 7.27 19.83 17.12
CA VAL A 18 7.95 18.53 17.06
C VAL A 18 6.92 17.40 17.06
N GLU A 19 5.95 17.42 17.98
CA GLU A 19 4.84 16.46 18.05
C GLU A 19 4.01 16.47 16.75
N GLN A 20 3.74 17.65 16.18
CA GLN A 20 3.07 17.75 14.88
C GLN A 20 3.88 17.13 13.74
N THR A 21 5.21 17.23 13.78
CA THR A 21 6.08 16.64 12.75
C THR A 21 6.12 15.12 12.87
N GLN A 22 6.13 14.60 14.09
CA GLN A 22 6.00 13.17 14.37
C GLN A 22 4.68 12.64 13.81
N GLN A 23 3.56 13.29 14.14
CA GLN A 23 2.24 12.91 13.63
C GLN A 23 2.19 12.95 12.10
N ALA A 24 2.71 14.02 11.49
CA ALA A 24 2.76 14.12 10.03
C ALA A 24 3.59 13.01 9.38
N THR A 25 4.63 12.52 10.07
CA THR A 25 5.45 11.39 9.60
C THR A 25 4.65 10.09 9.65
N HIS A 26 3.95 9.84 10.76
CA HIS A 26 3.03 8.70 10.88
C HIS A 26 1.95 8.73 9.80
N ASP A 27 1.26 9.85 9.64
CA ASP A 27 0.20 10.01 8.65
C ASP A 27 0.73 9.77 7.22
N ALA A 28 1.96 10.20 6.92
CA ALA A 28 2.58 9.99 5.62
C ALA A 28 2.95 8.52 5.37
N VAL A 29 3.37 7.78 6.41
CA VAL A 29 3.66 6.35 6.31
C VAL A 29 2.37 5.54 6.17
N GLU A 30 1.35 5.87 6.96
CA GLU A 30 0.02 5.24 6.87
C GLU A 30 -0.62 5.46 5.50
N ALA A 31 -0.48 6.66 4.93
CA ALA A 31 -0.92 6.94 3.57
C ALA A 31 -0.18 6.06 2.54
N GLN A 32 1.12 5.79 2.74
CA GLN A 32 1.88 4.89 1.87
C GLN A 32 1.42 3.44 2.00
N LYS A 33 1.19 2.96 3.24
CA LYS A 33 0.62 1.63 3.52
C LYS A 33 -0.72 1.43 2.80
N ALA A 34 -1.65 2.37 2.97
CA ALA A 34 -2.96 2.33 2.31
C ALA A 34 -2.87 2.33 0.77
N LEU A 35 -1.92 3.06 0.19
CA LEU A 35 -1.68 3.07 -1.26
C LEU A 35 -1.17 1.72 -1.76
N VAL A 36 -0.23 1.11 -1.04
CA VAL A 36 0.34 -0.21 -1.36
C VAL A 36 -0.75 -1.29 -1.27
N GLU A 37 -1.55 -1.29 -0.21
CA GLU A 37 -2.69 -2.20 -0.06
C GLU A 37 -3.73 -2.01 -1.17
N THR A 38 -4.07 -0.76 -1.50
CA THR A 38 -5.01 -0.47 -2.60
C THR A 38 -4.48 -0.99 -3.93
N PHE A 39 -3.19 -0.84 -4.17
CA PHE A 39 -2.55 -1.36 -5.38
C PHE A 39 -2.58 -2.90 -5.41
N ALA A 40 -2.24 -3.57 -4.32
CA ALA A 40 -2.30 -5.04 -4.24
C ALA A 40 -3.73 -5.55 -4.49
N ASN A 41 -4.73 -4.94 -3.84
CA ASN A 41 -6.16 -5.27 -4.04
C ASN A 41 -6.66 -5.00 -5.47
N SER A 42 -5.94 -4.22 -6.28
CA SER A 42 -6.32 -3.95 -7.68
C SER A 42 -5.96 -5.09 -8.64
N VAL A 43 -5.11 -6.01 -8.23
CA VAL A 43 -4.62 -7.12 -9.07
C VAL A 43 -5.69 -8.16 -9.32
N GLU A 44 -6.47 -8.53 -8.31
CA GLU A 44 -7.54 -9.52 -8.43
C GLU A 44 -8.62 -9.11 -9.46
N PRO A 45 -9.12 -7.86 -9.47
CA PRO A 45 -9.95 -7.37 -10.56
C PRO A 45 -9.34 -7.49 -11.96
N VAL A 46 -8.02 -7.28 -12.10
CA VAL A 46 -7.31 -7.42 -13.37
C VAL A 46 -7.26 -8.87 -13.82
N ALA A 47 -6.94 -9.79 -12.90
CA ALA A 47 -6.97 -11.23 -13.17
C ALA A 47 -8.36 -11.70 -13.63
N ALA A 48 -9.42 -11.25 -12.94
CA ALA A 48 -10.80 -11.58 -13.31
C ALA A 48 -11.22 -11.02 -14.68
N LEU A 49 -10.73 -9.83 -15.05
CA LEU A 49 -10.97 -9.26 -16.38
C LEU A 49 -10.25 -10.04 -17.49
N GLN A 50 -9.06 -10.55 -17.22
CA GLN A 50 -8.31 -11.39 -18.17
C GLN A 50 -9.04 -12.71 -18.42
N ALA A 51 -9.50 -13.41 -17.38
CA ALA A 51 -10.30 -14.63 -17.52
C ALA A 51 -11.54 -14.41 -18.41
N ARG A 52 -12.29 -13.31 -18.16
CA ARG A 52 -13.43 -12.94 -19.02
C ARG A 52 -13.04 -12.64 -20.45
N THR A 53 -11.83 -12.12 -20.69
CA THR A 53 -11.33 -11.83 -22.03
C THR A 53 -11.00 -13.11 -22.79
N ASN A 54 -10.50 -14.14 -22.10
CA ASN A 54 -10.27 -15.46 -22.67
C ASN A 54 -11.61 -16.13 -23.04
N ASP A 55 -12.61 -16.10 -22.14
CA ASP A 55 -13.97 -16.59 -22.43
C ASP A 55 -14.57 -15.93 -23.69
N MET A 56 -14.39 -14.61 -23.83
CA MET A 56 -14.88 -13.88 -25.00
C MET A 56 -14.12 -14.25 -26.27
N SER A 57 -12.81 -14.50 -26.16
CA SER A 57 -11.96 -14.92 -27.28
C SER A 57 -12.30 -16.35 -27.74
N GLN A 58 -12.58 -17.25 -26.80
CA GLN A 58 -13.08 -18.60 -27.08
C GLN A 58 -14.42 -18.56 -27.80
N GLN A 59 -15.37 -17.75 -27.31
CA GLN A 59 -16.66 -17.55 -27.98
C GLN A 59 -16.51 -16.97 -29.39
N ALA A 60 -15.57 -16.04 -29.60
CA ALA A 60 -15.27 -15.49 -30.93
C ALA A 60 -14.65 -16.53 -31.87
N ALA A 61 -13.81 -17.42 -31.34
CA ALA A 61 -13.26 -18.55 -32.09
C ALA A 61 -14.39 -19.49 -32.54
N HIS A 62 -15.29 -19.90 -31.63
CA HIS A 62 -16.47 -20.71 -31.97
C HIS A 62 -17.35 -20.04 -33.01
N ALA A 63 -17.67 -18.76 -32.86
CA ALA A 63 -18.46 -18.01 -33.85
C ALA A 63 -17.79 -17.97 -35.24
N SER A 64 -16.45 -17.95 -35.28
CA SER A 64 -15.69 -18.02 -36.53
C SER A 64 -15.78 -19.40 -37.19
N LEU A 65 -15.78 -20.47 -36.39
CA LEU A 65 -15.99 -21.84 -36.86
C LEU A 65 -17.41 -22.05 -37.35
N ASP A 66 -18.41 -21.55 -36.64
CA ASP A 66 -19.83 -21.61 -37.05
C ASP A 66 -20.07 -20.89 -38.38
N ALA A 67 -19.43 -19.73 -38.59
CA ALA A 67 -19.51 -19.00 -39.85
C ALA A 67 -18.84 -19.76 -41.01
N LEU A 68 -17.74 -20.48 -40.73
CA LEU A 68 -17.07 -21.35 -41.67
C LEU A 68 -17.96 -22.54 -42.06
N GLU A 69 -18.50 -23.25 -41.09
CA GLU A 69 -19.40 -24.40 -41.30
C GLU A 69 -20.64 -24.00 -42.11
N ALA A 70 -21.25 -22.85 -41.79
CA ALA A 70 -22.41 -22.33 -42.54
C ALA A 70 -22.11 -21.98 -44.01
N SER A 71 -20.83 -21.82 -44.37
CA SER A 71 -20.39 -21.54 -45.75
C SER A 71 -20.03 -22.80 -46.55
N MET A 72 -19.97 -23.97 -45.90
CA MET A 72 -19.64 -25.24 -46.52
C MET A 72 -20.91 -26.02 -46.93
N PRO A 73 -20.86 -26.86 -47.97
CA PRO A 73 -21.92 -27.84 -48.26
C PRO A 73 -22.19 -28.75 -47.05
N GLU A 74 -23.42 -29.21 -46.83
CA GLU A 74 -23.79 -30.05 -45.66
C GLU A 74 -22.97 -31.36 -45.51
N ASP A 75 -22.30 -31.82 -46.57
CA ASP A 75 -21.42 -33.00 -46.56
C ASP A 75 -19.92 -32.68 -46.48
N ALA A 76 -19.54 -31.40 -46.37
CA ALA A 76 -18.16 -30.94 -46.47
C ALA A 76 -17.53 -30.68 -45.09
N ALA A 77 -16.97 -31.74 -44.52
CA ALA A 77 -16.12 -31.78 -43.31
C ALA A 77 -16.77 -31.35 -41.98
N ASP A 78 -16.51 -32.14 -40.95
CA ASP A 78 -16.89 -31.88 -39.57
C ASP A 78 -15.81 -31.03 -38.88
N LEU A 79 -16.21 -29.97 -38.18
CA LEU A 79 -15.29 -29.07 -37.46
C LEU A 79 -15.19 -29.40 -35.96
N ASP A 80 -15.83 -30.46 -35.47
CA ASP A 80 -15.86 -30.79 -34.04
C ASP A 80 -14.49 -31.07 -33.44
N GLU A 81 -13.58 -31.73 -34.17
CA GLU A 81 -12.18 -31.91 -33.72
C GLU A 81 -11.45 -30.57 -33.57
N LEU A 82 -11.77 -29.59 -34.43
CA LEU A 82 -11.19 -28.25 -34.37
C LEU A 82 -11.78 -27.45 -33.20
N ARG A 83 -13.08 -27.58 -32.94
CA ARG A 83 -13.75 -26.99 -31.77
C ARG A 83 -13.14 -27.52 -30.48
N GLN A 84 -12.97 -28.83 -30.38
CA GLN A 84 -12.35 -29.45 -29.21
C GLN A 84 -10.90 -28.99 -29.02
N ALA A 85 -10.12 -28.87 -30.10
CA ALA A 85 -8.76 -28.32 -30.01
C ALA A 85 -8.71 -26.85 -29.57
N VAL A 86 -9.72 -26.05 -29.95
CA VAL A 86 -9.88 -24.66 -29.46
C VAL A 86 -10.21 -24.66 -27.97
N ASP A 87 -11.16 -25.48 -27.54
CA ASP A 87 -11.57 -25.58 -26.13
C ASP A 87 -10.42 -26.03 -25.24
N ASP A 88 -9.74 -27.13 -25.58
CA ASP A 88 -8.58 -27.64 -24.85
C ASP A 88 -7.46 -26.57 -24.78
N GLY A 89 -7.29 -25.79 -25.85
CA GLY A 89 -6.31 -24.72 -25.92
C GLY A 89 -6.62 -23.56 -24.97
N PHE A 90 -7.88 -23.12 -24.90
CA PHE A 90 -8.31 -22.07 -23.98
C PHE A 90 -8.32 -22.55 -22.53
N GLU A 91 -8.79 -23.76 -22.25
CA GLU A 91 -8.76 -24.36 -20.91
C GLU A 91 -7.31 -24.44 -20.39
N SER A 92 -6.37 -24.89 -21.22
CA SER A 92 -4.95 -24.93 -20.83
C SER A 92 -4.38 -23.55 -20.52
N VAL A 93 -4.78 -22.52 -21.27
CA VAL A 93 -4.33 -21.14 -21.05
C VAL A 93 -4.94 -20.56 -19.78
N ASP A 94 -6.22 -20.81 -19.52
CA ASP A 94 -6.92 -20.37 -18.31
C ASP A 94 -6.30 -20.99 -17.07
N ASP A 95 -6.05 -22.30 -17.06
CA ASP A 95 -5.39 -22.99 -15.94
C ASP A 95 -4.00 -22.39 -15.67
N MET A 96 -3.18 -22.21 -16.71
CA MET A 96 -1.85 -21.61 -16.58
C MET A 96 -1.91 -20.17 -16.06
N GLN A 97 -2.90 -19.38 -16.51
CA GLN A 97 -3.06 -18.01 -16.06
C GLN A 97 -3.59 -17.94 -14.62
N ALA A 98 -4.51 -18.83 -14.23
CA ALA A 98 -5.03 -18.92 -12.88
C ALA A 98 -3.91 -19.23 -11.88
N ASP A 99 -3.10 -20.26 -12.15
CA ASP A 99 -1.95 -20.63 -11.32
C ASP A 99 -0.93 -19.48 -11.20
N ALA A 100 -0.68 -18.78 -12.31
CA ALA A 100 0.23 -17.64 -12.34
C ALA A 100 -0.29 -16.45 -11.52
N TRP A 101 -1.59 -16.16 -11.60
CA TRP A 101 -2.23 -15.09 -10.81
C TRP A 101 -2.30 -15.42 -9.32
N GLU A 102 -2.59 -16.67 -8.96
CA GLU A 102 -2.56 -17.14 -7.57
C GLU A 102 -1.15 -16.98 -6.99
N SER A 103 -0.13 -17.50 -7.68
CA SER A 103 1.27 -17.37 -7.25
C SER A 103 1.72 -15.91 -7.14
N PHE A 104 1.28 -15.06 -8.07
CA PHE A 104 1.57 -13.63 -8.04
C PHE A 104 0.86 -12.91 -6.89
N GLY A 105 -0.39 -13.27 -6.61
CA GLY A 105 -1.17 -12.77 -5.49
C GLY A 105 -0.51 -13.10 -4.14
N GLU A 106 -0.13 -14.37 -3.94
CA GLU A 106 0.58 -14.79 -2.72
C GLU A 106 1.89 -14.03 -2.51
N MET A 107 2.69 -13.89 -3.57
CA MET A 107 3.94 -13.12 -3.51
C MET A 107 3.69 -11.64 -3.20
N LEU A 108 2.63 -11.05 -3.76
CA LEU A 108 2.25 -9.68 -3.45
C LEU A 108 1.81 -9.52 -2.01
N ASP A 109 0.96 -10.40 -1.50
CA ASP A 109 0.49 -10.37 -0.11
C ASP A 109 1.66 -10.49 0.87
N GLU A 110 2.62 -11.39 0.61
CA GLU A 110 3.85 -11.50 1.38
C GLU A 110 4.68 -10.21 1.32
N SER A 111 4.76 -9.59 0.13
CA SER A 111 5.48 -8.32 -0.06
C SER A 111 4.81 -7.15 0.66
N VAL A 112 3.48 -7.08 0.66
CA VAL A 112 2.70 -6.07 1.39
C VAL A 112 2.90 -6.24 2.89
N ALA A 113 2.80 -7.47 3.40
CA ALA A 113 3.04 -7.75 4.82
C ALA A 113 4.48 -7.37 5.25
N ALA A 114 5.47 -7.69 4.42
CA ALA A 114 6.86 -7.30 4.68
C ALA A 114 7.07 -5.77 4.65
N PHE A 115 6.39 -5.06 3.74
CA PHE A 115 6.39 -3.60 3.70
C PHE A 115 5.73 -3.00 4.94
N ASP A 116 4.59 -3.55 5.36
CA ASP A 116 3.84 -3.14 6.54
C ASP A 116 4.70 -3.22 7.81
N GLU A 117 5.35 -4.38 8.01
CA GLU A 117 6.28 -4.58 9.12
C GLU A 117 7.47 -3.60 9.06
N ALA A 118 8.03 -3.34 7.88
CA ALA A 118 9.12 -2.39 7.72
C ALA A 118 8.68 -0.95 8.03
N ALA A 119 7.47 -0.56 7.62
CA ALA A 119 6.88 0.74 7.88
C ALA A 119 6.61 0.96 9.38
N ASP A 120 6.10 -0.06 10.08
CA ASP A 120 5.87 -0.04 11.52
C ASP A 120 7.20 0.05 12.30
N ASN A 121 8.21 -0.70 11.86
CA ASN A 121 9.55 -0.58 12.46
C ASN A 121 10.16 0.81 12.24
N TYR A 122 9.93 1.42 11.07
CA TYR A 122 10.40 2.77 10.78
C TYR A 122 9.73 3.81 11.66
N THR A 123 8.40 3.77 11.80
CA THR A 123 7.65 4.72 12.65
C THR A 123 8.01 4.56 14.12
N ALA A 124 8.20 3.33 14.62
CA ALA A 124 8.67 3.11 15.99
C ALA A 124 10.08 3.69 16.25
N ALA A 125 10.99 3.59 15.28
CA ALA A 125 12.32 4.18 15.36
C ALA A 125 12.27 5.72 15.32
N VAL A 126 11.36 6.27 14.52
CA VAL A 126 11.05 7.71 14.49
C VAL A 126 10.57 8.14 15.87
N ASP A 127 9.56 7.49 16.45
CA ASP A 127 9.01 7.81 17.78
C ASP A 127 10.09 7.83 18.85
N THR A 128 10.92 6.78 18.90
CA THR A 128 12.04 6.69 19.85
C THR A 128 12.99 7.88 19.71
N THR A 129 13.25 8.33 18.48
CA THR A 129 14.14 9.48 18.22
C THR A 129 13.50 10.78 18.66
N PHE A 130 12.19 10.96 18.41
CA PHE A 130 11.42 12.12 18.82
C PHE A 130 11.32 12.22 20.35
N ASP A 131 11.04 11.11 21.04
CA ASP A 131 11.00 11.05 22.51
C ASP A 131 12.37 11.42 23.10
N THR A 132 13.46 10.83 22.58
CA THR A 132 14.82 11.16 23.02
C THR A 132 15.14 12.65 22.83
N PHE A 133 14.67 13.24 21.74
CA PHE A 133 14.87 14.66 21.44
C PHE A 133 14.07 15.56 22.40
N LEU A 134 12.81 15.20 22.69
CA LEU A 134 11.97 15.93 23.65
C LEU A 134 12.55 15.85 25.07
N ASP A 135 12.96 14.66 25.51
CA ASP A 135 13.61 14.47 26.82
C ASP A 135 14.87 15.33 26.98
N ALA A 136 15.67 15.46 25.90
CA ALA A 136 16.85 16.32 25.90
C ALA A 136 16.49 17.81 25.96
N HIS A 137 15.37 18.20 25.34
CA HIS A 137 14.87 19.58 25.37
C HIS A 137 14.31 19.95 26.75
N GLU A 138 13.57 19.06 27.39
CA GLU A 138 13.02 19.25 28.74
C GLU A 138 14.13 19.45 29.77
N GLN A 139 15.22 18.67 29.70
CA GLN A 139 16.40 18.89 30.56
C GLN A 139 17.07 20.27 30.36
N VAL A 140 17.01 20.81 29.15
CA VAL A 140 17.54 22.15 28.85
C VAL A 140 16.59 23.24 29.36
N GLU A 141 15.27 23.05 29.21
CA GLU A 141 14.25 23.93 29.78
C GLU A 141 14.43 24.03 31.29
N ASP A 142 14.47 22.90 32.01
CA ASP A 142 14.71 22.84 33.46
C ASP A 142 15.99 23.61 33.85
N SER A 143 17.08 23.40 33.11
CA SER A 143 18.35 24.08 33.37
C SER A 143 18.29 25.59 33.14
N VAL A 144 17.46 26.06 32.21
CA VAL A 144 17.26 27.48 31.92
C VAL A 144 16.33 28.12 32.95
N GLU A 145 15.27 27.42 33.35
CA GLU A 145 14.37 27.85 34.42
C GLU A 145 15.12 28.01 35.74
N ASP A 146 15.94 27.03 36.14
CA ASP A 146 16.78 27.09 37.34
C ASP A 146 17.69 28.34 37.35
N VAL A 147 18.33 28.65 36.21
CA VAL A 147 19.20 29.83 36.07
C VAL A 147 18.41 31.14 36.12
N ALA A 148 17.20 31.16 35.53
CA ALA A 148 16.34 32.33 35.55
C ALA A 148 15.84 32.63 36.97
N GLU A 149 15.43 31.60 37.72
CA GLU A 149 15.05 31.72 39.14
C GLU A 149 16.21 32.23 40.00
N ASP A 150 17.42 31.71 39.81
CA ASP A 150 18.62 32.14 40.54
C ASP A 150 18.96 33.63 40.30
N ILE A 151 18.73 34.13 39.08
CA ILE A 151 18.96 35.54 38.73
C ILE A 151 17.89 36.43 39.37
N ASP A 152 16.62 36.01 39.36
CA ASP A 152 15.52 36.79 39.93
C ASP A 152 15.66 36.90 41.45
N VAL A 153 16.07 35.82 42.13
CA VAL A 153 16.38 35.81 43.57
C VAL A 153 17.59 36.70 43.91
N ALA A 154 18.57 36.84 43.02
CA ALA A 154 19.74 37.70 43.22
C ALA A 154 19.48 39.19 42.92
N ALA A 155 18.37 39.53 42.26
CA ALA A 155 18.00 40.88 41.87
C ALA A 155 17.07 41.60 42.89
N ASP A 156 16.48 40.87 43.83
CA ASP A 156 15.70 41.36 45.00
C ASP A 156 16.58 41.59 46.25
#